data_AF-A0A480AGZ0-F1
#
_entry.id   AF-A0A480AGZ0-F1
#
_cell.length_a   1.000
_cell.length_b   1.000
_cell.length_c   1.000
_cell.angle_alpha   90.00
_cell.angle_beta   90.00
_cell.angle_gamma   90.00
#
_symmetry.space_group_name_H-M   'P 1'
#
loop_
_entity.id
_entity.type
_entity.pdbx_description
1 polymer ?
#
loop_
_entity_poly.entity_id
_entity_poly.type
_entity_poly.pdbx_seq_one_letter_code
_entity_poly.pdbx_strand_id
1 'polypeptide(L)' 'MSPVNQQFFSQPRLNLIPFTIPLSCFLQAGTVSILMLIIAQKATSDALVSLGEASEELFRGDRLPVLSFPDDHELNQD' A
#
# COMPACT_ATOMS: atom_id res chain seq x y z
N MET A 1 31.71 -43.07 -26.17
CA MET A 1 30.66 -42.03 -26.28
C MET A 1 29.95 -41.99 -24.94
N SER A 2 30.16 -40.95 -24.14
CA SER A 2 29.52 -40.84 -22.81
C SER A 2 28.08 -40.35 -22.94
N PRO A 3 27.12 -40.93 -22.22
CA PRO A 3 25.74 -40.45 -22.24
C PRO A 3 25.69 -39.10 -21.52
N VAL A 4 25.15 -38.09 -22.20
CA VAL A 4 24.88 -36.79 -21.62
C VAL A 4 23.78 -36.97 -20.57
N ASN A 5 24.12 -36.74 -19.30
CA ASN A 5 23.18 -36.80 -18.20
C ASN A 5 22.23 -35.60 -18.33
N GLN A 6 21.09 -35.83 -19.01
CA GLN A 6 19.98 -34.88 -19.06
C GLN A 6 19.25 -34.95 -17.72
N GLN A 7 19.85 -34.38 -16.67
CA GLN A 7 19.14 -33.98 -15.47
C GLN A 7 18.13 -32.91 -15.90
N PHE A 8 16.96 -33.38 -16.32
CA PHE A 8 15.77 -32.59 -16.56
C PHE A 8 15.59 -31.67 -15.36
N PHE A 9 15.73 -30.36 -15.59
CA PHE A 9 15.51 -29.33 -14.59
C PHE A 9 14.17 -29.59 -13.90
N SER A 10 14.20 -30.03 -12.65
CA SER A 10 13.01 -30.20 -11.82
C SER A 10 12.28 -28.87 -11.76
N GLN A 11 11.15 -28.75 -12.45
CA GLN A 11 10.29 -27.57 -12.40
C GLN A 11 9.89 -27.34 -10.94
N PRO A 12 10.29 -26.24 -10.29
CA PRO A 12 9.92 -25.99 -8.91
C PRO A 12 8.39 -25.83 -8.85
N ARG A 13 7.71 -26.73 -8.15
CA ARG A 13 6.26 -26.67 -7.91
C ARG A 13 6.02 -26.45 -6.43
N LEU A 14 5.15 -25.48 -6.12
CA LEU A 14 4.73 -25.19 -4.78
C LEU A 14 3.51 -26.08 -4.46
N ASN A 15 3.67 -27.03 -3.54
CA ASN A 15 2.59 -27.92 -3.12
C ASN A 15 1.88 -27.30 -1.90
N LEU A 16 0.71 -26.73 -2.11
CA LEU A 16 -0.14 -26.13 -1.08
C LEU A 16 -1.41 -26.96 -0.99
N ILE A 17 -1.44 -28.07 -0.25
CA ILE A 17 -2.59 -28.98 -0.20
C ILE A 17 -3.89 -28.18 0.01
N PRO A 18 -4.82 -28.14 -0.95
CA PRO A 18 -5.05 -29.07 -2.07
C PRO A 18 -4.53 -28.65 -3.49
N PHE A 19 -3.89 -27.49 -3.66
CA PHE A 19 -3.43 -26.94 -4.94
C PHE A 19 -1.91 -27.08 -5.16
N THR A 20 -1.51 -27.52 -6.36
CA THR A 20 -0.10 -27.49 -6.79
C THR A 20 0.13 -26.37 -7.80
N ILE A 21 0.75 -25.28 -7.36
CA ILE A 21 0.97 -24.09 -8.18
C ILE A 21 2.37 -24.15 -8.81
N PRO A 22 2.51 -23.94 -10.13
CA PRO A 22 3.82 -23.72 -10.74
C PRO A 22 4.48 -22.47 -10.13
N LEU A 23 5.73 -22.58 -9.66
CA LEU A 23 6.42 -21.45 -9.02
C LEU A 23 6.52 -20.23 -9.96
N SER A 24 6.56 -20.46 -11.28
CA SER A 24 6.53 -19.42 -12.31
C SER A 24 5.33 -18.47 -12.20
N CYS A 25 4.15 -18.96 -11.80
CA CYS A 25 2.96 -18.13 -11.61
C CYS A 25 3.15 -17.15 -10.45
N PHE A 26 3.71 -17.63 -9.33
CA PHE A 26 3.99 -16.77 -8.18
C PHE A 26 5.09 -15.76 -8.48
N LEU A 27 6.15 -16.18 -9.17
CA LEU A 27 7.22 -15.29 -9.61
C LEU A 27 6.67 -14.19 -10.52
N GLN A 28 5.83 -14.54 -11.50
CA GLN A 28 5.20 -13.55 -12.39
C GLN A 28 4.29 -12.60 -11.62
N ALA A 29 3.44 -13.10 -10.72
CA ALA A 29 2.58 -12.26 -9.89
C ALA A 29 3.40 -11.32 -8.98
N GLY A 30 4.48 -11.82 -8.39
CA GLY A 30 5.40 -11.02 -7.59
C GLY A 30 6.10 -9.95 -8.40
N THR A 31 6.58 -10.27 -9.61
CA THR A 31 7.21 -9.31 -10.52
C THR A 31 6.21 -8.22 -10.96
N VAL A 32 4.99 -8.60 -11.34
CA VAL A 32 3.94 -7.62 -11.71
C VAL A 32 3.57 -6.75 -10.52
N SER A 33 3.44 -7.32 -9.33
CA SER A 33 3.15 -6.57 -8.09
C SER A 33 4.24 -5.53 -7.77
N ILE A 34 5.52 -5.93 -7.84
CA ILE A 34 6.64 -5.01 -7.63
C ILE A 34 6.67 -3.92 -8.71
N LEU A 35 6.48 -4.27 -9.98
CA LEU A 35 6.45 -3.29 -11.06
C LEU A 35 5.31 -2.27 -10.87
N MET A 36 4.13 -2.76 -10.49
CA MET A 36 2.98 -1.92 -10.19
C MET A 36 3.23 -1.03 -8.97
N LEU A 37 3.92 -1.54 -7.94
CA LEU A 37 4.32 -0.74 -6.78
C LEU A 37 5.26 0.40 -7.18
N ILE A 38 6.26 0.14 -8.04
CA ILE A 38 7.19 1.18 -8.51
C ILE A 38 6.45 2.26 -9.32
N ILE A 39 5.49 1.86 -10.17
CA ILE A 39 4.65 2.80 -10.92
C ILE A 39 3.79 3.64 -9.97
N ALA A 40 3.16 2.98 -8.98
CA ALA A 40 2.33 3.65 -7.99
C ALA A 40 3.13 4.65 -7.15
N GLN A 41 4.37 4.32 -6.76
CA GLN A 41 5.26 5.27 -6.07
C GLN A 41 5.48 6.53 -6.89
N LYS A 42 5.70 6.38 -8.20
CA LYS A 42 5.92 7.51 -9.10
C LYS A 42 4.67 8.38 -9.31
N ALA A 43 3.48 7.80 -9.21
CA ALA A 43 2.21 8.51 -9.32
C ALA A 43 1.73 9.13 -7.99
N THR A 44 2.11 8.53 -6.86
CA THR A 44 1.65 8.93 -5.52
C THR A 44 2.46 10.11 -4.95
N SER A 45 3.58 10.50 -5.56
CA SER A 45 4.42 11.60 -5.05
C SER A 45 3.64 12.90 -4.90
N ASP A 46 2.93 13.30 -5.95
CA ASP A 46 2.22 14.59 -5.98
C ASP A 46 1.00 14.56 -5.07
N ALA A 47 0.37 13.38 -4.95
CA ALA A 47 -0.73 13.16 -4.02
C ALA A 47 -0.27 13.29 -2.56
N LEU A 48 0.90 12.75 -2.20
CA LEU A 48 1.46 12.89 -0.85
C LEU A 48 1.89 14.32 -0.54
N VAL A 49 2.41 15.05 -1.54
CA VAL A 49 2.75 16.48 -1.38
C VAL A 49 1.48 17.29 -1.15
N SER A 50 0.46 17.13 -1.99
CA SER A 50 -0.82 17.82 -1.84
C SER A 50 -1.52 17.47 -0.52
N LEU A 51 -1.47 16.20 -0.10
CA LEU A 51 -1.99 15.76 1.18
C LEU A 51 -1.25 16.42 2.35
N GLY A 52 0.08 16.59 2.23
CA GLY A 52 0.91 17.28 3.21
C GLY A 52 0.54 18.75 3.33
N GLU A 53 0.38 19.45 2.21
CA GLU A 53 -0.02 20.87 2.17
C GLU A 53 -1.42 21.07 2.77
N ALA A 54 -2.40 20.26 2.36
CA ALA A 54 -3.74 20.29 2.91
C ALA A 54 -3.78 19.96 4.41
N SER A 55 -2.93 19.01 4.85
CA SER A 55 -2.79 18.69 6.27
C SER A 55 -2.17 19.87 7.04
N GLU A 56 -1.13 20.50 6.50
CA GLU A 56 -0.52 21.69 7.11
C GLU A 56 -1.53 22.83 7.27
N GLU A 57 -2.36 23.09 6.24
CA GLU A 57 -3.40 24.12 6.32
C GLU A 57 -4.48 23.79 7.37
N LEU A 58 -4.85 22.51 7.51
CA LEU A 58 -5.81 22.05 8.50
C LEU A 58 -5.25 22.08 9.94
N PHE A 59 -3.99 21.69 10.13
CA PHE A 59 -3.32 21.66 11.44
C PHE A 59 -2.83 23.04 11.90
N ARG A 60 -2.51 23.95 10.98
CA ARG A 60 -2.18 25.34 11.32
C ARG A 60 -3.37 26.06 11.95
N GLY A 61 -4.58 25.55 11.78
CA GLY A 61 -5.78 26.02 12.48
C GLY A 61 -6.25 27.42 12.09
N ASP A 62 -5.54 28.08 11.16
CA ASP A 62 -5.80 29.46 10.71
C ASP A 62 -7.16 29.62 10.02
N ARG A 63 -7.73 28.53 9.51
CA ARG A 63 -9.08 28.49 8.92
C ARG A 63 -10.14 27.80 9.77
N LEU A 64 -9.83 27.40 11.01
CA LEU A 64 -10.86 26.87 11.89
C LEU A 64 -11.68 28.06 12.42
N PRO A 65 -13.00 28.12 12.12
CA PRO A 65 -13.84 29.17 12.69
C PRO A 65 -13.76 29.10 14.21
N VAL A 66 -13.68 30.27 14.86
CA VAL A 66 -13.77 30.36 16.32
C VAL A 66 -15.04 29.64 16.76
N LEU A 67 -14.87 28.53 17.47
CA LEU A 67 -15.99 27.77 18.00
C LEU A 67 -16.48 28.54 19.22
N SER A 68 -17.65 29.17 19.10
CA SER A 68 -18.34 29.73 20.25
C SER A 68 -18.79 28.57 21.13
N PHE A 69 -17.99 28.26 22.15
CA PHE A 69 -18.42 27.38 23.22
C PHE A 69 -19.40 28.16 24.10
N PRO A 70 -20.54 27.59 24.48
CA PRO A 70 -21.41 28.22 25.48
C PRO A 70 -20.62 28.35 26.78
N ASP A 71 -20.59 29.55 27.33
CA ASP A 71 -19.96 29.82 28.62
C ASP A 71 -20.67 28.99 29.71
N ASP A 72 -19.89 28.43 30.62
CA ASP A 72 -20.32 27.61 31.76
C ASP A 72 -21.34 28.31 32.70
N HIS A 73 -21.57 29.61 32.50
CA HIS A 73 -22.63 30.38 33.17
C HIS A 73 -24.05 30.16 32.59
N GLU A 74 -24.18 29.75 31.32
CA GLU A 74 -25.49 29.52 30.68
C GLU A 74 -26.04 28.11 30.97
N LEU A 75 -25.19 27.19 31.44
CA LEU A 75 -25.57 25.80 31.74
C LEU A 75 -26.04 25.61 33.21
N ASN A 76 -25.99 26.66 34.02
CA ASN A 76 -26.25 26.63 35.47
C ASN A 76 -27.38 27.60 35.89
N GLN A 77 -28.30 27.90 34.96
CA GLN A 77 -29.55 28.63 35.23
C GLN A 77 -30.75 27.74 34.88
N ASP A 78 -30.98 26.71 35.69
CA ASP A 78 -32.27 26.00 35.83
C ASP A 78 -32.65 25.95 37.32
#